data_AF-A0A3C0B269-F1
#
_entry.id   AF-A0A3C0B269-F1
#
_cell.length_a   1.000
_cell.length_b   1.000
_cell.length_c   1.000
_cell.angle_alpha   90.00
_cell.angle_beta   90.00
_cell.angle_gamma   90.00
#
_symmetry.space_group_name_H-M   'P 1'
#
loop_
_entity.id
_entity.type
_entity.pdbx_description
1 polymer ?
#
loop_
_entity_poly.entity_id
_entity_poly.type
_entity_poly.pdbx_seq_one_letter_code
_entity_poly.pdbx_strand_id
1 'polypeptide(L)'
;MINDILSGIPWGIFLSFMIGPVFFILLETSIIKGFRAALVFDLGVVLGDIVFIFIAYLGSYRLITSIKDNSALFMFGGILMLAYGVISYIGLHKQKKVDTHKIDNEIIRKDYLGLFIKGFFLNIINIGVLGFWLAVIISVGPKLEMQNTRMFTFFTSVIVTYVLVDCIKILLAKQLKNKMTPVNILKIKKGISIVLMIFGIALIIQGWFPEVKKDVIERIDK
;
A
#
# COMPACT_ATOMS: atom_id res chain seq x y z
N MET A 1 1.42 23.35 -17.18
CA MET A 1 0.20 22.85 -16.50
C MET A 1 -0.37 21.60 -17.18
N ILE A 2 -0.89 21.66 -18.41
CA ILE A 2 -1.43 20.46 -19.09
C ILE A 2 -0.40 19.33 -19.21
N ASN A 3 0.84 19.64 -19.61
CA ASN A 3 1.92 18.65 -19.69
C ASN A 3 2.26 18.05 -18.31
N ASP A 4 2.12 18.84 -17.23
CA ASP A 4 2.37 18.39 -15.86
C ASP A 4 1.25 17.43 -15.41
N ILE A 5 0.00 17.69 -15.83
CA ILE A 5 -1.13 16.76 -15.61
C ILE A 5 -0.89 15.45 -16.36
N LEU A 6 -0.62 15.52 -17.67
CA LEU A 6 -0.43 14.35 -18.53
C LEU A 6 0.74 13.48 -18.06
N SER A 7 1.83 14.09 -17.60
CA SER A 7 2.97 13.36 -17.06
C SER A 7 2.71 12.69 -15.71
N GLY A 8 1.73 13.16 -14.93
CA GLY A 8 1.30 12.51 -13.68
C GLY A 8 0.45 11.25 -13.88
N ILE A 9 -0.28 11.15 -15.00
CA ILE A 9 -1.20 10.03 -15.26
C ILE A 9 -0.49 8.66 -15.24
N PRO A 10 0.64 8.44 -15.96
CA PRO A 10 1.33 7.15 -15.92
C PRO A 10 1.77 6.74 -14.52
N TRP A 11 2.22 7.68 -13.69
CA TRP A 11 2.61 7.43 -12.31
C TRP A 11 1.43 7.04 -11.43
N GLY A 12 0.27 7.68 -11.61
CA GLY A 12 -0.95 7.34 -10.87
C GLY A 12 -1.47 5.95 -11.23
N ILE A 13 -1.44 5.59 -12.52
CA ILE A 13 -1.76 4.22 -12.98
C ILE A 13 -0.78 3.22 -12.38
N PHE A 14 0.52 3.49 -12.47
CA PHE A 14 1.54 2.60 -11.92
C PHE A 14 1.35 2.37 -10.41
N LEU A 15 1.12 3.44 -9.65
CA LEU A 15 0.89 3.37 -8.21
C LEU A 15 -0.34 2.50 -7.88
N SER A 16 -1.43 2.64 -8.63
CA SER A 16 -2.66 1.85 -8.46
C SER A 16 -2.45 0.33 -8.57
N PHE A 17 -1.51 -0.08 -9.43
CA PHE A 17 -1.15 -1.48 -9.68
C PHE A 17 0.11 -1.94 -8.93
N MET A 18 0.71 -1.09 -8.09
CA MET A 18 1.87 -1.47 -7.31
C MET A 18 1.52 -2.60 -6.34
N ILE A 19 2.02 -3.80 -6.64
CA ILE A 19 1.68 -5.01 -5.88
C ILE A 19 2.34 -4.94 -4.52
N GLY A 20 1.52 -4.92 -3.47
CA GLY A 20 1.99 -4.87 -2.10
C GLY A 20 0.86 -5.13 -1.09
N PRO A 21 1.18 -5.07 0.21
CA PRO A 21 0.23 -5.25 1.32
C PRO A 21 -1.08 -4.47 1.15
N VAL A 22 -0.97 -3.20 0.77
CA VAL A 22 -2.12 -2.30 0.59
C VAL A 22 -3.02 -2.76 -0.55
N PHE A 23 -2.44 -3.15 -1.69
CA PHE A 23 -3.17 -3.65 -2.86
C PHE A 23 -4.06 -4.85 -2.49
N PHE A 24 -3.49 -5.85 -1.80
CA PHE A 24 -4.24 -7.05 -1.43
C PHE A 24 -5.35 -6.78 -0.41
N ILE A 25 -5.07 -5.95 0.60
CA ILE A 25 -6.07 -5.60 1.62
C ILE A 25 -7.20 -4.76 1.02
N LEU A 26 -6.92 -3.90 0.05
CA LEU A 26 -7.93 -3.14 -0.66
C LEU A 26 -8.87 -4.05 -1.47
N LEU A 27 -8.31 -5.02 -2.20
CA LEU A 27 -9.10 -6.01 -2.94
C LEU A 27 -9.95 -6.86 -1.98
N GLU A 28 -9.39 -7.32 -0.87
CA GLU A 28 -10.13 -8.04 0.17
C GLU A 28 -11.31 -7.22 0.68
N THR A 29 -11.04 -5.97 1.06
CA THR A 29 -12.05 -5.07 1.61
C THR A 29 -13.15 -4.81 0.58
N SER A 30 -12.79 -4.67 -0.69
CA SER A 30 -13.75 -4.50 -1.79
C SER A 30 -14.65 -5.74 -1.97
N ILE A 31 -14.03 -6.92 -2.00
CA ILE A 31 -14.71 -8.19 -2.21
C ILE A 31 -15.66 -8.51 -1.03
N ILE A 32 -15.18 -8.33 0.21
CA ILE A 32 -15.91 -8.73 1.42
C ILE A 32 -16.90 -7.66 1.87
N LYS A 33 -16.43 -6.41 2.03
CA LYS A 33 -17.20 -5.31 2.65
C LYS A 33 -17.82 -4.36 1.63
N GLY A 34 -17.43 -4.46 0.36
CA GLY A 34 -17.98 -3.71 -0.76
C GLY A 34 -17.33 -2.34 -0.99
N PHE A 35 -17.75 -1.69 -2.08
CA PHE A 35 -17.16 -0.46 -2.60
C PHE A 35 -16.95 0.65 -1.55
N ARG A 36 -17.98 1.02 -0.78
CA ARG A 36 -17.88 2.12 0.19
C ARG A 36 -16.82 1.84 1.26
N ALA A 37 -16.71 0.61 1.73
CA ALA A 37 -15.73 0.22 2.75
C ALA A 37 -14.30 0.25 2.19
N ALA A 38 -14.12 -0.25 0.97
CA ALA A 38 -12.84 -0.20 0.27
C ALA A 38 -12.40 1.23 -0.05
N LEU A 39 -13.32 2.09 -0.48
CA LEU A 39 -13.02 3.50 -0.76
C LEU A 39 -12.60 4.24 0.51
N VAL A 40 -13.24 3.98 1.66
CA VAL A 40 -12.82 4.60 2.93
C VAL A 40 -11.44 4.09 3.38
N PHE A 41 -11.14 2.81 3.18
CA PHE A 41 -9.79 2.28 3.39
C PHE A 41 -8.77 2.98 2.48
N ASP A 42 -9.10 3.13 1.18
CA ASP A 42 -8.23 3.75 0.18
C ASP A 42 -7.98 5.24 0.46
N LEU A 43 -8.98 5.98 0.95
CA LEU A 43 -8.78 7.35 1.41
C LEU A 43 -7.77 7.45 2.57
N GLY A 44 -7.72 6.42 3.43
CA GLY A 44 -6.68 6.32 4.45
C GLY A 44 -5.30 6.14 3.83
N VAL A 45 -5.18 5.31 2.80
CA VAL A 45 -3.94 5.12 2.02
C VAL A 45 -3.48 6.42 1.38
N VAL A 46 -4.39 7.12 0.69
CA VAL A 46 -4.15 8.43 0.06
C VAL A 46 -3.64 9.44 1.07
N LEU A 47 -4.18 9.46 2.30
CA LEU A 47 -3.64 10.34 3.34
C LEU A 47 -2.19 10.01 3.68
N GLY A 48 -1.83 8.72 3.73
CA GLY A 48 -0.44 8.29 3.91
C GLY A 48 0.46 8.71 2.73
N ASP A 49 -0.05 8.65 1.50
CA ASP A 49 0.68 9.10 0.32
C ASP A 49 0.93 10.60 0.37
N ILE A 50 -0.07 11.39 0.75
CA ILE A 50 0.07 12.83 0.96
C ILE A 50 1.17 13.12 1.98
N VAL A 51 1.19 12.42 3.13
CA VAL A 51 2.24 12.56 4.13
C VAL A 51 3.62 12.25 3.55
N PHE A 52 3.76 11.18 2.77
CA PHE A 52 5.03 10.85 2.12
C PHE A 52 5.45 11.83 1.03
N ILE A 53 4.52 12.36 0.25
CA ILE A 53 4.80 13.44 -0.71
C ILE A 53 5.34 14.66 0.03
N PHE A 54 4.72 15.05 1.15
CA PHE A 54 5.22 16.17 1.97
C PHE A 54 6.63 15.91 2.51
N ILE A 55 6.89 14.72 3.06
CA ILE A 55 8.22 14.34 3.55
C ILE A 55 9.24 14.36 2.41
N ALA A 56 8.86 13.84 1.24
CA ALA A 56 9.74 13.77 0.08
C ALA A 56 10.00 15.16 -0.53
N TYR A 57 9.02 16.06 -0.52
CA TYR A 57 9.09 17.39 -1.12
C TYR A 57 9.81 18.40 -0.24
N LEU A 58 9.54 18.39 1.07
CA LEU A 58 10.18 19.29 2.04
C LEU A 58 11.47 18.71 2.63
N GLY A 59 11.68 17.40 2.51
CA GLY A 59 12.86 16.72 3.03
C GLY A 59 14.12 17.17 2.29
N SER A 60 15.19 17.41 3.06
CA SER A 60 16.51 17.58 2.44
C SER A 60 16.97 16.26 1.84
N TYR A 61 17.79 16.32 0.77
CA TYR A 61 18.37 15.11 0.17
C TYR A 61 19.04 14.20 1.21
N ARG A 62 19.73 14.80 2.20
CA ARG A 62 20.36 14.06 3.31
C ARG A 62 19.34 13.38 4.23
N LEU A 63 18.28 14.08 4.63
CA LEU A 63 17.21 13.48 5.45
C LEU A 63 16.56 12.31 4.70
N ILE A 64 16.29 12.52 3.42
CA ILE A 64 15.69 11.53 2.53
C ILE A 64 16.56 10.28 2.38
N THR A 65 17.85 10.44 2.08
CA THR A 65 18.76 9.29 1.93
C THR A 65 18.98 8.58 3.26
N SER A 66 19.09 9.33 4.37
CA SER A 66 19.19 8.74 5.71
C SER A 66 17.94 7.95 6.11
N ILE A 67 16.73 8.35 5.70
CA ILE A 67 15.49 7.60 5.95
C ILE A 67 15.41 6.38 5.02
N LYS A 68 15.69 6.58 3.72
CA LYS A 68 15.61 5.53 2.70
C LYS A 68 16.60 4.39 2.91
N ASP A 69 17.77 4.67 3.47
CA ASP A 69 18.80 3.66 3.73
C ASP A 69 18.81 3.22 5.19
N ASN A 70 17.79 3.60 5.98
CA ASN A 70 17.69 3.22 7.37
C ASN A 70 17.24 1.77 7.52
N SER A 71 18.20 0.87 7.74
CA SER A 71 17.95 -0.54 8.09
C SER A 71 16.91 -0.73 9.19
N ALA A 72 16.85 0.18 10.18
CA ALA A 72 15.88 0.08 11.26
C ALA A 72 14.43 0.33 10.79
N LEU A 73 14.22 1.19 9.78
CA LEU A 73 12.88 1.43 9.23
C LEU A 73 12.36 0.24 8.42
N PHE A 74 13.23 -0.40 7.62
CA PHE A 74 12.87 -1.66 6.95
C PHE A 74 12.55 -2.76 7.96
N MET A 75 13.38 -2.90 8.99
CA MET A 75 13.17 -3.90 10.04
C MET A 75 11.88 -3.66 10.82
N PHE A 76 11.62 -2.41 11.22
CA PHE A 76 10.40 -2.02 11.92
C PHE A 76 9.15 -2.27 11.08
N GLY A 77 9.16 -1.81 9.82
CA GLY A 77 8.06 -2.02 8.88
C GLY A 77 7.80 -3.51 8.61
N GLY A 78 8.88 -4.27 8.43
CA GLY A 78 8.83 -5.71 8.23
C GLY A 78 8.29 -6.48 9.44
N ILE A 79 8.71 -6.13 10.66
CA ILE A 79 8.19 -6.72 11.91
C ILE A 79 6.70 -6.44 12.06
N LEU A 80 6.25 -5.19 11.83
CA LEU A 80 4.84 -4.84 11.90
C LEU A 80 3.99 -5.60 10.89
N MET A 81 4.45 -5.69 9.63
CA MET A 81 3.76 -6.46 8.59
C MET A 81 3.72 -7.95 8.90
N LEU A 82 4.85 -8.52 9.36
CA LEU A 82 4.95 -9.92 9.74
C LEU A 82 4.02 -10.23 10.92
N ALA A 83 4.05 -9.42 11.97
CA ALA A 83 3.16 -9.55 13.13
C ALA A 83 1.70 -9.46 12.72
N TYR A 84 1.33 -8.48 11.88
CA TYR A 84 -0.04 -8.36 11.38
C TYR A 84 -0.47 -9.60 10.57
N GLY A 85 0.40 -10.09 9.68
CA GLY A 85 0.16 -11.31 8.90
C GLY A 85 -0.02 -12.55 9.79
N VAL A 86 0.84 -12.74 10.79
CA VAL A 86 0.78 -13.85 11.75
C VAL A 86 -0.49 -13.79 12.61
N ILE A 87 -0.79 -12.62 13.19
CA ILE A 87 -1.98 -12.43 14.02
C ILE A 87 -3.25 -12.71 13.20
N SER A 88 -3.31 -12.19 11.96
CA SER A 88 -4.41 -12.45 11.03
C SER A 88 -4.53 -13.94 10.71
N TYR A 89 -3.42 -14.60 10.37
CA TYR A 89 -3.39 -16.03 10.04
C TYR A 89 -3.88 -16.93 11.20
N ILE A 90 -3.40 -16.68 12.42
CA ILE A 90 -3.80 -17.43 13.62
C ILE A 90 -5.29 -17.18 13.92
N GLY A 91 -5.75 -15.93 13.79
CA GLY A 91 -7.15 -15.56 13.96
C GLY A 91 -8.10 -16.35 13.06
N LEU A 92 -7.71 -16.56 11.79
CA LEU A 92 -8.49 -17.36 10.83
C LEU A 92 -8.61 -18.83 11.26
N HIS A 93 -7.56 -19.40 11.86
CA HIS A 93 -7.59 -20.80 12.29
C HIS A 93 -8.55 -21.03 13.46
N LYS A 94 -8.71 -20.04 14.35
CA LYS A 94 -9.69 -20.06 15.43
C LYS A 94 -11.13 -19.90 14.90
N GLN A 95 -11.35 -19.00 13.93
CA GLN A 95 -12.66 -18.80 13.30
C GLN A 95 -13.15 -20.04 12.51
N LYS A 96 -12.23 -20.80 11.90
CA LYS A 96 -12.58 -22.02 11.15
C LYS A 96 -13.17 -23.13 12.03
N LYS A 97 -12.92 -23.11 13.34
CA LYS A 97 -13.43 -24.11 14.30
C LYS A 97 -14.68 -23.64 15.06
N VAL A 98 -15.02 -22.35 14.98
CA VAL A 98 -16.04 -21.74 15.83
C VAL A 98 -16.72 -20.62 15.02
N ASP A 99 -17.93 -20.91 14.52
CA ASP A 99 -19.01 -19.93 14.31
C ASP A 99 -19.04 -19.14 12.98
N THR A 100 -19.75 -19.68 11.98
CA THR A 100 -20.06 -19.00 10.69
C THR A 100 -20.82 -17.69 10.89
N HIS A 101 -21.62 -17.55 11.97
CA HIS A 101 -22.35 -16.32 12.27
C HIS A 101 -21.43 -15.12 12.52
N LYS A 102 -20.21 -15.33 13.03
CA LYS A 102 -19.23 -14.24 13.21
C LYS A 102 -18.71 -13.71 11.88
N ILE A 103 -18.54 -14.57 10.89
CA ILE A 103 -18.11 -14.18 9.54
C ILE A 103 -19.23 -13.38 8.86
N ASP A 104 -20.48 -13.85 8.97
CA ASP A 104 -21.64 -13.15 8.42
C ASP A 104 -21.80 -11.76 9.05
N ASN A 105 -21.65 -11.66 10.37
CA ASN A 105 -21.65 -10.37 11.07
C ASN A 105 -20.49 -9.45 10.63
N GLU A 106 -19.30 -9.99 10.36
CA GLU A 106 -18.16 -9.21 9.86
C GLU A 106 -18.40 -8.67 8.43
N ILE A 107 -19.12 -9.41 7.59
CA ILE A 107 -19.55 -8.97 6.25
C ILE A 107 -20.54 -7.80 6.36
N ILE A 108 -21.42 -7.83 7.37
CA ILE A 108 -22.47 -6.82 7.58
C ILE A 108 -21.89 -5.55 8.25
N ARG A 109 -20.91 -5.70 9.16
CA ARG A 109 -20.38 -4.59 9.95
C ARG A 109 -19.37 -3.74 9.17
N LYS A 110 -19.71 -2.47 8.97
CA LYS A 110 -18.87 -1.48 8.27
C LYS A 110 -18.27 -0.50 9.26
N ASP A 111 -17.17 -0.92 9.90
CA ASP A 111 -16.35 -0.02 10.70
C ASP A 111 -15.48 0.87 9.80
N TYR A 112 -16.07 1.98 9.35
CA TYR A 112 -15.43 2.90 8.40
C TYR A 112 -14.21 3.60 9.00
N LEU A 113 -14.29 4.03 10.26
CA LEU A 113 -13.15 4.68 10.92
C LEU A 113 -11.98 3.71 11.08
N GLY A 114 -12.27 2.49 11.54
CA GLY A 114 -11.25 1.44 11.63
C GLY A 114 -10.62 1.11 10.28
N LEU A 115 -11.39 1.10 9.19
CA LEU A 115 -10.88 0.87 7.84
C LEU A 115 -9.99 2.01 7.33
N PHE A 116 -10.38 3.26 7.57
CA PHE A 116 -9.57 4.44 7.22
C PHE A 116 -8.23 4.41 7.94
N ILE A 117 -8.26 4.24 9.27
CA ILE A 117 -7.05 4.15 10.10
C ILE A 117 -6.17 2.99 9.66
N LYS A 118 -6.77 1.82 9.36
CA LYS A 118 -6.06 0.65 8.85
C LYS A 118 -5.35 0.96 7.53
N GLY A 119 -6.02 1.63 6.58
CA GLY A 119 -5.43 2.03 5.30
C GLY A 119 -4.24 2.97 5.48
N PHE A 120 -4.42 4.00 6.32
CA PHE A 120 -3.37 4.96 6.65
C PHE A 120 -2.14 4.30 7.26
N PHE A 121 -2.29 3.52 8.32
CA PHE A 121 -1.15 2.85 8.97
C PHE A 121 -0.47 1.84 8.05
N LEU A 122 -1.23 1.07 7.27
CA LEU A 122 -0.64 0.11 6.35
C LEU A 122 0.19 0.80 5.26
N ASN A 123 -0.22 2.00 4.83
CA ASN A 123 0.57 2.79 3.90
C ASN A 123 1.84 3.35 4.56
N ILE A 124 1.75 3.93 5.75
CA ILE A 124 2.90 4.50 6.49
C ILE A 124 3.96 3.44 6.83
N ILE A 125 3.56 2.22 7.18
CA ILE A 125 4.48 1.12 7.49
C ILE A 125 5.14 0.58 6.22
N ASN A 126 4.56 0.82 5.04
CA ASN A 126 5.09 0.39 3.76
C ASN A 126 6.18 1.34 3.24
N ILE A 127 7.42 1.09 3.67
CA ILE A 127 8.61 1.86 3.23
C ILE A 127 8.79 1.89 1.70
N GLY A 128 8.25 0.90 0.98
CA GLY A 128 8.27 0.88 -0.49
C GLY A 128 7.52 2.08 -1.10
N VAL A 129 6.46 2.54 -0.45
CA VAL A 129 5.65 3.69 -0.91
C VAL A 129 6.43 4.99 -0.71
N LEU A 130 7.13 5.15 0.42
CA LEU A 130 8.06 6.26 0.59
C LEU A 130 9.14 6.24 -0.50
N GLY A 131 9.76 5.07 -0.73
CA GLY A 131 10.77 4.90 -1.78
C GLY A 131 10.25 5.27 -3.18
N PHE A 132 8.99 4.93 -3.48
CA PHE A 132 8.31 5.33 -4.71
C PHE A 132 8.20 6.86 -4.83
N TRP A 133 7.67 7.54 -3.82
CA TRP A 133 7.52 9.00 -3.85
C TRP A 133 8.85 9.73 -3.96
N LEU A 134 9.90 9.20 -3.32
CA LEU A 134 11.27 9.69 -3.50
C LEU A 134 11.77 9.54 -4.93
N ALA A 135 11.57 8.36 -5.55
CA ALA A 135 11.98 8.13 -6.94
C ALA A 135 11.25 9.08 -7.91
N VAL A 136 9.96 9.32 -7.68
CA VAL A 136 9.16 10.27 -8.46
C VAL A 136 9.72 11.69 -8.35
N ILE A 137 9.98 12.18 -7.13
CA ILE A 137 10.53 13.53 -6.93
C ILE A 137 11.91 13.68 -7.56
N ILE A 138 12.79 12.69 -7.38
CA ILE A 138 14.15 12.76 -7.94
C ILE A 138 14.11 12.75 -9.48
N SER A 139 13.18 11.99 -10.08
CA SER A 139 13.06 11.86 -11.54
C SER A 139 12.35 13.04 -12.21
N VAL A 140 11.30 13.56 -11.56
CA VAL A 140 10.39 14.56 -12.15
C VAL A 140 10.62 15.96 -11.60
N GLY A 141 11.02 16.10 -10.34
CA GLY A 141 11.26 17.38 -9.67
C GLY A 141 12.17 18.33 -10.45
N PRO A 142 13.36 17.89 -10.93
CA PRO A 142 14.23 18.72 -11.76
C PRO A 142 13.58 19.18 -13.08
N LYS A 143 12.75 18.34 -13.70
CA LYS A 143 12.04 18.66 -14.97
C LYS A 143 10.91 19.68 -14.78
N LEU A 144 10.40 19.77 -13.55
CA LEU A 144 9.41 20.76 -13.14
C LEU A 144 10.05 21.96 -12.45
N GLU A 145 11.39 22.06 -12.47
CA GLU A 145 12.19 23.13 -11.86
C GLU A 145 11.90 23.32 -10.36
N MET A 146 11.37 22.27 -9.70
CA MET A 146 10.88 22.31 -8.31
C MET A 146 9.83 23.42 -8.05
N GLN A 147 9.21 23.98 -9.10
CA GLN A 147 8.25 25.06 -8.97
C GLN A 147 6.97 24.58 -8.28
N ASN A 148 6.60 25.21 -7.17
CA ASN A 148 5.51 24.79 -6.29
C ASN A 148 4.19 24.50 -7.04
N THR A 149 3.75 25.42 -7.90
CA THR A 149 2.50 25.27 -8.65
C THR A 149 2.53 24.08 -9.60
N ARG A 150 3.66 23.82 -10.26
CA ARG A 150 3.82 22.70 -11.19
C ARG A 150 3.90 21.38 -10.45
N MET A 151 4.64 21.33 -9.35
CA MET A 151 4.74 20.16 -8.47
C MET A 151 3.38 19.80 -7.87
N PHE A 152 2.64 20.79 -7.36
CA PHE A 152 1.29 20.60 -6.83
C PHE A 152 0.33 20.08 -7.91
N THR A 153 0.37 20.66 -9.11
CA THR A 153 -0.44 20.20 -10.25
C THR A 153 -0.11 18.76 -10.64
N PHE A 154 1.18 18.42 -10.71
CA PHE A 154 1.65 17.08 -11.01
C PHE A 154 1.20 16.07 -9.96
N PHE A 155 1.48 16.28 -8.67
CA PHE A 155 1.10 15.34 -7.61
C PHE A 155 -0.40 15.17 -7.47
N THR A 156 -1.17 16.26 -7.63
CA THR A 156 -2.63 16.18 -7.67
C THR A 156 -3.09 15.31 -8.84
N SER A 157 -2.48 15.45 -10.02
CA SER A 157 -2.77 14.58 -11.17
C SER A 157 -2.46 13.11 -10.87
N VAL A 158 -1.33 12.82 -10.23
CA VAL A 158 -0.95 11.46 -9.83
C VAL A 158 -1.99 10.86 -8.88
N ILE A 159 -2.34 11.57 -7.80
CA ILE A 159 -3.30 11.11 -6.78
C ILE A 159 -4.71 10.95 -7.35
N VAL A 160 -5.18 11.92 -8.14
CA VAL A 160 -6.50 11.82 -8.79
C VAL A 160 -6.54 10.63 -9.74
N THR A 161 -5.50 10.45 -10.56
CA THR A 161 -5.42 9.28 -11.46
C THR A 161 -5.42 7.98 -10.66
N TYR A 162 -4.59 7.90 -9.61
CA TYR A 162 -4.50 6.76 -8.71
C TYR A 162 -5.88 6.37 -8.15
N VAL A 163 -6.59 7.33 -7.53
CA VAL A 163 -7.92 7.10 -6.93
C VAL A 163 -8.95 6.72 -7.98
N LEU A 164 -8.91 7.30 -9.18
CA LEU A 164 -9.84 6.93 -10.26
C LEU A 164 -9.63 5.49 -10.74
N VAL A 165 -8.37 5.07 -10.93
CA VAL A 165 -8.04 3.69 -11.30
C VAL A 165 -8.40 2.74 -10.17
N ASP A 166 -8.19 3.15 -8.92
CA ASP A 166 -8.61 2.39 -7.74
C ASP A 166 -10.12 2.23 -7.65
N CYS A 167 -10.90 3.26 -7.98
CA CYS A 167 -12.35 3.12 -8.06
C CYS A 167 -12.76 2.04 -9.06
N ILE A 168 -12.13 1.98 -10.24
CA ILE A 168 -12.37 0.94 -11.24
C ILE A 168 -11.98 -0.43 -10.67
N LYS A 169 -10.79 -0.57 -10.09
CA LYS A 169 -10.31 -1.86 -9.56
C LYS A 169 -11.17 -2.36 -8.40
N ILE A 170 -11.65 -1.46 -7.53
CA ILE A 170 -12.57 -1.77 -6.45
C ILE A 170 -13.90 -2.25 -7.03
N LEU A 171 -14.45 -1.56 -8.04
CA LEU A 171 -15.70 -1.97 -8.70
C LEU A 171 -15.57 -3.36 -9.34
N LEU A 172 -14.47 -3.63 -10.03
CA LEU A 172 -14.19 -4.94 -10.62
C LEU A 172 -14.05 -6.03 -9.55
N ALA A 173 -13.28 -5.77 -8.50
CA ALA A 173 -13.09 -6.71 -7.39
C ALA A 173 -14.42 -7.05 -6.69
N LYS A 174 -15.29 -6.05 -6.50
CA LYS A 174 -16.62 -6.24 -5.92
C LYS A 174 -17.49 -7.23 -6.71
N GLN A 175 -17.31 -7.37 -8.02
CA GLN A 175 -18.09 -8.33 -8.82
C GLN A 175 -17.83 -9.78 -8.38
N LEU A 176 -16.67 -10.06 -7.78
CA LEU A 176 -16.37 -11.38 -7.22
C LEU A 176 -17.10 -11.65 -5.90
N LYS A 177 -17.83 -10.68 -5.34
CA LYS A 177 -18.59 -10.85 -4.08
C LYS A 177 -19.57 -12.03 -4.15
N ASN A 178 -20.18 -12.30 -5.30
CA ASN A 178 -21.12 -13.42 -5.46
C ASN A 178 -20.47 -14.80 -5.29
N LYS A 179 -19.13 -14.88 -5.37
CA LYS A 179 -18.35 -16.11 -5.12
C LYS A 179 -17.83 -16.20 -3.68
N MET A 180 -18.15 -15.24 -2.81
CA MET A 180 -17.65 -15.15 -1.44
C MET A 180 -18.48 -15.93 -0.45
N THR A 181 -18.39 -17.26 -0.54
CA THR A 181 -18.82 -18.14 0.54
C THR A 181 -17.87 -17.99 1.75
N PRO A 182 -18.30 -18.32 2.98
CA PRO A 182 -17.43 -18.27 4.15
C PRO A 182 -16.11 -19.04 3.96
N VAL A 183 -16.14 -20.16 3.24
CA VAL A 183 -14.95 -20.95 2.92
C VAL A 183 -13.99 -20.19 1.98
N ASN A 184 -14.51 -19.53 0.95
CA ASN A 184 -13.69 -18.77 0.01
C ASN A 184 -13.12 -17.50 0.64
N ILE A 185 -13.88 -16.84 1.53
CA ILE A 185 -13.40 -15.72 2.34
C ILE A 185 -12.20 -16.14 3.19
N LEU A 186 -12.29 -17.28 3.87
CA LEU A 186 -11.17 -17.81 4.66
C LEU A 186 -9.94 -18.10 3.79
N LYS A 187 -10.13 -18.63 2.58
CA LYS A 187 -9.01 -18.87 1.64
C LYS A 187 -8.33 -17.56 1.21
N ILE A 188 -9.11 -16.53 0.87
CA ILE A 188 -8.57 -15.21 0.49
C ILE A 188 -7.83 -14.58 1.66
N LYS A 189 -8.48 -14.47 2.83
CA LYS A 189 -7.83 -13.92 4.03
C LYS A 189 -6.54 -14.66 4.38
N LYS A 190 -6.54 -16.00 4.25
CA LYS A 190 -5.34 -16.82 4.46
C LYS A 190 -4.23 -16.47 3.46
N GLY A 191 -4.55 -16.36 2.18
CA GLY A 191 -3.60 -15.97 1.14
C GLY A 191 -2.99 -14.60 1.42
N ILE A 192 -3.81 -13.62 1.79
CA ILE A 192 -3.36 -12.26 2.11
C ILE A 192 -2.46 -12.25 3.33
N SER A 193 -2.80 -12.99 4.39
CA SER A 193 -1.92 -13.15 5.56
C SER A 193 -0.56 -13.75 5.17
N ILE A 194 -0.53 -14.74 4.28
CA ILE A 194 0.72 -15.33 3.78
C ILE A 194 1.54 -14.29 3.02
N VAL A 195 0.90 -13.55 2.12
CA VAL A 195 1.56 -12.47 1.36
C VAL A 195 2.14 -11.42 2.29
N LEU A 196 1.40 -10.98 3.31
CA LEU A 196 1.88 -10.04 4.33
C LEU A 196 3.10 -10.57 5.09
N MET A 197 3.08 -11.85 5.47
CA MET A 197 4.24 -12.49 6.12
C MET A 197 5.46 -12.53 5.19
N ILE A 198 5.27 -12.82 3.90
CA ILE A 198 6.36 -12.81 2.90
C ILE A 198 6.95 -11.40 2.76
N PHE A 199 6.11 -10.37 2.60
CA PHE A 199 6.57 -8.98 2.55
C PHE A 199 7.27 -8.57 3.85
N GLY A 200 6.73 -8.97 5.00
CA GLY A 200 7.34 -8.70 6.31
C GLY A 200 8.74 -9.32 6.44
N ILE A 201 8.89 -10.59 6.07
CA ILE A 201 10.19 -11.29 6.06
C ILE A 201 11.15 -10.64 5.07
N ALA A 202 10.69 -10.31 3.86
CA ALA A 202 11.52 -9.67 2.84
C ALA A 202 12.08 -8.32 3.34
N LEU A 203 11.25 -7.49 3.99
CA LEU A 203 11.68 -6.23 4.59
C LEU A 203 12.65 -6.43 5.77
N ILE A 204 12.43 -7.45 6.61
CA ILE A 204 13.36 -7.77 7.71
C ILE A 204 14.72 -8.18 7.16
N ILE A 205 14.76 -9.07 6.16
CA ILE A 205 16.00 -9.50 5.50
C ILE A 205 16.71 -8.29 4.89
N GLN A 206 15.96 -7.42 4.21
CA GLN A 206 16.52 -6.18 3.62
C GLN A 206 17.09 -5.23 4.69
N GLY A 207 16.43 -5.10 5.84
CA GLY A 207 16.92 -4.30 6.96
C GLY A 207 18.15 -4.92 7.63
N TRP A 208 18.18 -6.24 7.77
CA TRP A 208 19.25 -6.99 8.45
C TRP A 208 20.51 -7.16 7.60
N PHE A 209 20.36 -7.32 6.28
CA PHE A 209 21.46 -7.53 5.33
C PHE A 209 21.44 -6.50 4.19
N PRO A 210 21.77 -5.23 4.46
CA PRO A 210 21.81 -4.20 3.43
C PRO A 210 22.87 -4.45 2.33
N GLU A 211 23.89 -5.27 2.60
CA GLU A 211 24.93 -5.66 1.61
C GLU A 211 24.43 -6.65 0.55
N VAL A 212 23.51 -7.56 0.90
CA VAL A 212 22.88 -8.48 -0.07
C VAL A 212 22.12 -7.69 -1.15
N LYS A 213 21.56 -6.52 -0.80
CA LYS A 213 20.93 -5.61 -1.76
C LYS A 213 21.95 -5.02 -2.75
N LYS A 214 23.17 -4.73 -2.31
CA LYS A 214 24.24 -4.19 -3.18
C LYS A 214 24.76 -5.25 -4.15
N ASP A 215 25.00 -6.48 -3.66
CA ASP A 215 25.46 -7.60 -4.48
C ASP A 215 24.45 -8.05 -5.56
N VAL A 216 23.15 -8.00 -5.25
CA VAL A 216 22.10 -8.33 -6.23
C VAL A 216 22.00 -7.26 -7.32
N ILE A 217 22.07 -5.97 -6.95
CA ILE A 217 22.03 -4.87 -7.94
C ILE A 217 23.27 -4.92 -8.84
N GLU A 218 24.47 -5.10 -8.29
CA GLU A 218 25.71 -5.21 -9.07
C GLU A 218 25.73 -6.41 -10.05
N ARG A 219 24.97 -7.47 -9.77
CA ARG A 219 24.84 -8.63 -10.67
C ARG A 219 23.78 -8.44 -11.75
N ILE A 220 22.82 -7.54 -11.55
CA ILE A 220 21.77 -7.21 -12.55
C ILE A 220 22.27 -6.13 -13.51
N ASP A 221 23.14 -5.23 -13.05
CA ASP A 221 23.74 -4.16 -13.84
C ASP A 221 24.99 -4.60 -14.65
N LYS A 222 25.38 -5.88 -14.56
CA LYS A 222 26.43 -6.53 -15.38
C LYS A 222 25.82 -7.36 -16.50
#